data_AF-A0A352ITD4-F1
#
_entry.id   AF-A0A352ITD4-F1
#
_cell.length_a   1.000
_cell.length_b   1.000
_cell.length_c   1.000
_cell.angle_alpha   90.00
_cell.angle_beta   90.00
_cell.angle_gamma   90.00
#
_symmetry.space_group_name_H-M   'P 1'
#
loop_
_entity.id
_entity.type
_entity.pdbx_description
1 polymer ?
#
loop_
_entity_poly.entity_id
_entity_poly.type
_entity_poly.pdbx_seq_one_letter_code
_entity_poly.pdbx_strand_id
1 'polypeptide(L)'
;MAAAHKASDSFLYLNSGPTELRMDVALRDLALLVSIDSNGDNEISGQELRQARPEITRTIESALTFSNSSGNCGLAGKTWGISEHSDGFYSAARYAIQCPDGEPPRALEYNLLFEQDALHRGLVSLDHDGQKRLTVLGPDSRTLDLTG
;
A
#
# COMPACT_ATOMS: atom_id res chain seq x y z
N MET A 1 -13.10 -6.54 29.42
CA MET A 1 -11.88 -6.41 28.62
C MET A 1 -12.30 -6.31 27.17
N ALA A 2 -12.31 -5.12 26.60
CA ALA A 2 -12.47 -4.95 25.17
C ALA A 2 -11.06 -4.69 24.64
N ALA A 3 -10.38 -5.73 24.16
CA ALA A 3 -9.30 -5.51 23.22
C ALA A 3 -9.98 -4.95 21.98
N ALA A 4 -10.01 -3.62 21.85
CA ALA A 4 -10.39 -3.00 20.61
C ALA A 4 -9.33 -3.46 19.60
N HIS A 5 -9.65 -4.49 18.82
CA HIS A 5 -8.85 -4.86 17.66
C HIS A 5 -8.69 -3.58 16.84
N LYS A 6 -7.45 -3.11 16.70
CA LYS A 6 -7.17 -1.91 15.90
C LYS A 6 -7.59 -2.21 14.47
N ALA A 7 -8.22 -1.23 13.82
CA ALA A 7 -8.72 -1.37 12.45
C ALA A 7 -7.59 -1.75 11.49
N SER A 8 -7.94 -2.46 10.42
CA SER A 8 -7.01 -2.79 9.35
C SER A 8 -6.70 -1.53 8.53
N ASP A 9 -5.45 -1.07 8.61
CA ASP A 9 -4.98 0.16 7.99
C ASP A 9 -3.73 -0.13 7.13
N SER A 10 -3.70 0.42 5.92
CA SER A 10 -2.48 0.57 5.13
C SER A 10 -2.03 2.02 5.12
N PHE A 11 -0.72 2.28 5.09
CA PHE A 11 -0.19 3.64 5.00
C PHE A 11 0.45 3.87 3.63
N LEU A 12 0.06 4.94 2.97
CA LEU A 12 0.63 5.37 1.69
C LEU A 12 1.27 6.75 1.87
N TYR A 13 2.52 6.87 1.44
CA TYR A 13 3.24 8.13 1.46
C TYR A 13 3.62 8.51 0.03
N LEU A 14 3.10 9.66 -0.41
CA LEU A 14 3.31 10.23 -1.74
C LEU A 14 3.95 11.62 -1.59
N ASN A 15 4.82 12.00 -2.51
CA ASN A 15 5.51 13.30 -2.55
C ASN A 15 5.16 14.12 -3.80
N SER A 16 5.61 15.38 -3.84
CA SER A 16 5.21 16.36 -4.85
C SER A 16 5.56 15.90 -6.27
N GLY A 17 4.56 15.88 -7.16
CA GLY A 17 4.70 15.28 -8.50
C GLY A 17 4.98 13.77 -8.40
N PRO A 18 4.05 12.98 -7.83
CA PRO A 18 4.33 11.66 -7.24
C PRO A 18 4.92 10.67 -8.24
N THR A 19 6.25 10.66 -8.30
CA THR A 19 7.05 9.66 -9.02
C THR A 19 7.49 8.54 -8.11
N GLU A 20 7.27 8.68 -6.80
CA GLU A 20 7.55 7.65 -5.80
C GLU A 20 6.37 7.45 -4.86
N LEU A 21 6.15 6.18 -4.51
CA LEU A 21 5.22 5.74 -3.48
C LEU A 21 6.01 4.96 -2.44
N ARG A 22 5.81 5.26 -1.16
CA ARG A 22 6.05 4.28 -0.10
C ARG A 22 4.72 3.74 0.38
N MET A 23 4.64 2.42 0.49
CA MET A 23 3.48 1.74 1.05
C MET A 23 3.89 0.83 2.19
N ASP A 24 3.20 0.96 3.32
CA ASP A 24 3.32 0.08 4.46
C ASP A 24 2.00 -0.66 4.65
N VAL A 25 2.02 -2.00 4.64
CA VAL A 25 0.83 -2.86 4.84
C VAL A 25 1.10 -3.84 5.96
N ALA A 26 0.16 -3.98 6.91
CA ALA A 26 0.34 -4.87 8.05
C ALA A 26 0.53 -6.31 7.59
N LEU A 27 1.50 -7.02 8.17
CA LEU A 27 1.77 -8.42 7.79
C LEU A 27 0.58 -9.34 8.09
N ARG A 28 -0.16 -9.06 9.17
CA ARG A 28 -1.39 -9.80 9.51
C ARG A 28 -2.48 -9.64 8.45
N ASP A 29 -2.58 -8.46 7.83
CA ASP A 29 -3.61 -8.16 6.84
C ASP A 29 -3.19 -8.77 5.48
N LEU A 30 -1.89 -8.70 5.14
CA LEU A 30 -1.35 -9.40 3.98
C LEU A 30 -1.52 -10.92 4.08
N ALA A 31 -1.52 -11.50 5.28
CA ALA A 31 -1.77 -12.93 5.48
C ALA A 31 -3.21 -13.36 5.10
N LEU A 32 -4.14 -12.41 4.93
CA LEU A 32 -5.49 -12.68 4.38
C LEU A 32 -5.47 -12.87 2.86
N LEU A 33 -4.43 -12.37 2.18
CA LEU A 33 -4.29 -12.37 0.73
C LEU A 33 -3.20 -13.32 0.22
N VAL A 34 -2.17 -13.55 1.05
CA VAL A 34 -0.95 -14.28 0.69
C VAL A 34 -0.64 -15.29 1.79
N SER A 35 -0.26 -16.51 1.41
CA SER A 35 0.20 -17.53 2.36
C SER A 35 1.63 -17.22 2.82
N ILE A 36 1.78 -16.38 3.85
CA ILE A 36 3.08 -15.99 4.40
C ILE A 36 3.63 -17.09 5.33
N ASP A 37 2.82 -17.60 6.25
CA ASP A 37 3.19 -18.72 7.13
C ASP A 37 3.07 -20.03 6.35
N SER A 38 4.16 -20.39 5.66
CA SER A 38 4.20 -21.57 4.79
C SER A 38 4.32 -22.87 5.57
N ASN A 39 4.78 -22.81 6.83
CA ASN A 39 5.06 -23.99 7.64
C ASN A 39 3.90 -24.31 8.62
N GLY A 40 3.04 -23.34 8.92
CA GLY A 40 1.82 -23.47 9.72
C GLY A 40 2.05 -23.44 11.23
N ASP A 41 3.18 -22.91 11.72
CA ASP A 41 3.51 -22.80 13.14
C ASP A 41 2.87 -21.57 13.82
N ASN A 42 2.17 -20.72 13.06
CA ASN A 42 1.58 -19.45 13.49
C ASN A 42 2.61 -18.38 13.88
N GLU A 43 3.86 -18.52 13.45
CA GLU A 43 4.92 -17.53 13.60
C GLU A 43 5.48 -17.14 12.22
N ILE A 44 5.48 -15.84 11.89
CA ILE A 44 6.09 -15.40 10.62
C ILE A 44 7.58 -15.22 10.82
N SER A 45 8.38 -16.15 10.29
CA SER A 45 9.83 -16.03 10.28
C SER A 45 10.31 -15.05 9.19
N GLY A 46 11.53 -14.51 9.37
CA GLY A 46 12.17 -13.69 8.33
C GLY A 46 12.53 -14.48 7.07
N GLN A 47 12.56 -15.82 7.11
CA GLN A 47 12.75 -16.65 5.92
C GLN A 47 11.45 -16.73 5.11
N GLU A 48 10.34 -17.05 5.75
CA GLU A 48 9.01 -17.12 5.13
C GLU A 48 8.63 -15.79 4.49
N LEU A 49 8.87 -14.71 5.20
CA LEU A 49 8.57 -13.39 4.68
C LEU A 49 9.39 -13.03 3.43
N ARG A 50 10.67 -13.46 3.38
CA ARG A 50 11.51 -13.31 2.18
C ARG A 50 11.00 -14.16 1.02
N GLN A 51 10.49 -15.36 1.30
CA GLN A 51 9.93 -16.25 0.28
C GLN A 51 8.59 -15.72 -0.26
N ALA A 52 7.73 -15.17 0.61
CA ALA A 52 6.44 -14.58 0.24
C ALA A 52 6.56 -13.22 -0.46
N ARG A 53 7.71 -12.54 -0.37
CA ARG A 53 7.93 -11.18 -0.91
C ARG A 53 7.45 -10.99 -2.36
N PRO A 54 7.73 -11.88 -3.34
CA PRO A 54 7.26 -11.68 -4.71
C PRO A 54 5.74 -11.66 -4.83
N GLU A 55 5.05 -12.50 -4.06
CA GLU A 55 3.59 -12.59 -4.05
C GLU A 55 2.96 -11.40 -3.32
N ILE A 56 3.54 -10.98 -2.19
CA ILE A 56 3.17 -9.73 -1.50
C ILE A 56 3.29 -8.55 -2.46
N THR A 57 4.42 -8.44 -3.17
CA THR A 57 4.68 -7.34 -4.10
C THR A 57 3.63 -7.31 -5.20
N ARG A 58 3.36 -8.46 -5.84
CA ARG A 58 2.34 -8.57 -6.90
C ARG A 58 0.95 -8.23 -6.39
N THR A 59 0.60 -8.70 -5.20
CA THR A 59 -0.72 -8.46 -4.57
C THR A 59 -0.92 -6.96 -4.35
N ILE A 60 0.07 -6.29 -3.75
CA ILE A 60 0.02 -4.84 -3.53
C ILE A 60 -0.04 -4.10 -4.87
N GLU A 61 0.84 -4.39 -5.82
CA GLU A 61 0.88 -3.71 -7.12
C GLU A 61 -0.43 -3.88 -7.89
N SER A 62 -1.06 -5.06 -7.85
CA SER A 62 -2.34 -5.32 -8.53
C SER A 62 -3.53 -4.56 -7.94
N ALA A 63 -3.41 -4.14 -6.68
CA ALA A 63 -4.46 -3.43 -5.96
C ALA A 63 -4.38 -1.90 -6.10
N LEU A 64 -3.35 -1.40 -6.78
CA LEU A 64 -3.10 0.03 -6.97
C LEU A 64 -3.05 0.35 -8.46
N THR A 65 -3.87 1.29 -8.91
CA THR A 65 -3.79 1.82 -10.26
C THR A 65 -3.51 3.31 -10.21
N PHE A 66 -2.33 3.71 -10.68
CA PHE A 66 -2.01 5.11 -10.92
C PHE A 66 -2.31 5.44 -12.38
N SER A 67 -2.82 6.64 -12.66
CA SER A 67 -3.11 7.07 -14.04
C SER A 67 -2.94 8.58 -14.23
N ASN A 68 -2.69 8.96 -15.48
CA ASN A 68 -2.79 10.35 -15.96
C ASN A 68 -3.51 10.38 -17.32
N SER A 69 -3.48 11.53 -18.01
CA SER A 69 -4.11 11.70 -19.32
C SER A 69 -3.57 10.79 -20.43
N SER A 70 -2.34 10.27 -20.28
CA SER A 70 -1.73 9.33 -21.24
C SER A 70 -2.09 7.87 -20.98
N GLY A 71 -2.67 7.55 -19.81
CA GLY A 71 -3.12 6.21 -19.44
C GLY A 71 -2.64 5.74 -18.07
N ASN A 72 -2.61 4.42 -17.88
CA ASN A 72 -2.17 3.79 -16.64
C ASN A 72 -0.65 3.87 -16.50
N CYS A 73 -0.19 4.21 -15.31
CA CYS A 73 1.21 4.29 -14.95
C CYS A 73 1.69 2.94 -14.40
N GLY A 74 2.91 2.55 -14.74
CA GLY A 74 3.56 1.38 -14.19
C GLY A 74 4.07 1.63 -12.78
N LEU A 75 3.98 0.61 -11.93
CA LEU A 75 4.65 0.55 -10.63
C LEU A 75 5.91 -0.32 -10.76
N ALA A 76 7.05 0.22 -10.33
CA ALA A 76 8.31 -0.50 -10.31
C ALA A 76 8.85 -0.55 -8.87
N GLY A 77 8.76 -1.71 -8.22
CA GLY A 77 9.32 -1.93 -6.89
C GLY A 77 10.82 -1.61 -6.83
N LYS A 78 11.22 -0.79 -5.85
CA LYS A 78 12.59 -0.32 -5.61
C LYS A 78 13.19 -0.97 -4.37
N THR A 79 12.69 -0.57 -3.21
CA THR A 79 13.20 -0.98 -1.91
C THR A 79 12.12 -1.72 -1.15
N TRP A 80 12.50 -2.76 -0.44
CA TRP A 80 11.60 -3.52 0.41
C TRP A 80 12.22 -3.66 1.79
N GLY A 81 11.39 -3.65 2.81
CA GLY A 81 11.80 -3.78 4.20
C GLY A 81 10.61 -4.03 5.10
N ILE A 82 10.87 -3.95 6.40
CA ILE A 82 9.87 -4.03 7.45
C ILE A 82 9.85 -2.72 8.20
N SER A 83 8.65 -2.27 8.53
CA SER A 83 8.43 -1.16 9.44
C SER A 83 7.59 -1.61 10.62
N GLU A 84 7.67 -0.87 11.71
CA GLU A 84 6.87 -1.09 12.90
C GLU A 84 5.95 0.11 13.09
N HIS A 85 4.66 -0.18 13.26
CA HIS A 85 3.65 0.79 13.67
C HIS A 85 3.13 0.37 15.05
N SER A 86 2.27 1.19 15.66
CA SER A 86 1.79 0.96 17.03
C SER A 86 1.04 -0.37 17.26
N ASP A 87 0.71 -1.09 16.20
CA ASP A 87 -0.03 -2.36 16.19
C ASP A 87 0.70 -3.51 15.50
N GLY A 88 2.01 -3.36 15.28
CA GLY A 88 2.88 -4.46 14.89
C GLY A 88 3.68 -4.20 13.62
N PHE A 89 4.07 -5.28 12.96
CA PHE A 89 4.97 -5.26 11.82
C PHE A 89 4.22 -5.12 10.49
N TYR A 90 4.83 -4.33 9.62
CA TYR A 90 4.31 -3.97 8.31
C TYR A 90 5.36 -4.31 7.25
N SER A 91 4.92 -4.89 6.14
CA SER A 91 5.71 -4.88 4.91
C SER A 91 5.81 -3.43 4.44
N ALA A 92 7.02 -2.92 4.27
CA ALA A 92 7.28 -1.59 3.74
C ALA A 92 7.95 -1.70 2.38
N ALA A 93 7.35 -1.11 1.36
CA ALA A 93 7.87 -1.11 0.00
C ALA A 93 7.88 0.29 -0.59
N ARG A 94 8.94 0.62 -1.33
CA ARG A 94 9.03 1.82 -2.17
C ARG A 94 8.90 1.43 -3.63
N TYR A 95 8.11 2.19 -4.37
CA TYR A 95 7.86 2.02 -5.79
C TYR A 95 8.18 3.32 -6.51
N ALA A 96 8.73 3.21 -7.72
CA ALA A 96 8.67 4.30 -8.68
C ALA A 96 7.38 4.18 -9.50
N ILE A 97 6.74 5.31 -9.77
CA ILE A 97 5.56 5.42 -10.62
C ILE A 97 5.99 6.03 -11.95
N GLN A 98 5.66 5.37 -13.06
CA GLN A 98 6.08 5.77 -14.40
C GLN A 98 4.90 5.78 -15.36
N CYS A 99 4.45 6.96 -15.76
CA CYS A 99 3.37 7.09 -16.74
C CYS A 99 3.90 7.09 -18.18
N PRO A 100 3.09 6.73 -19.19
CA PRO A 100 3.53 6.59 -20.59
C PRO A 100 4.18 7.84 -21.20
N ASP A 101 3.69 9.02 -20.83
CA ASP A 101 4.21 10.33 -21.27
C ASP A 101 5.38 10.86 -20.43
N GLY A 102 5.76 10.15 -19.36
CA GLY A 102 6.79 10.58 -18.41
C GLY A 102 6.33 11.65 -17.41
N GLU A 103 5.07 12.09 -17.50
CA GLU A 103 4.50 13.06 -16.56
C GLU A 103 4.04 12.37 -15.26
N PRO A 104 3.89 13.12 -14.15
CA PRO A 104 3.37 12.56 -12.90
C PRO A 104 1.96 11.98 -13.04
N PRO A 105 1.59 10.98 -12.19
CA PRO A 105 0.23 10.50 -12.12
C PRO A 105 -0.69 11.58 -11.54
N ARG A 106 -1.96 11.57 -11.97
CA ARG A 106 -2.99 12.52 -11.52
C ARG A 106 -4.07 11.86 -10.67
N ALA A 107 -4.22 10.54 -10.77
CA ALA A 107 -5.17 9.79 -9.97
C ALA A 107 -4.54 8.51 -9.42
N LEU A 108 -4.99 8.13 -8.23
CA LEU A 108 -4.78 6.82 -7.62
C LEU A 108 -6.13 6.14 -7.43
N GLU A 109 -6.30 4.93 -7.95
CA GLU A 109 -7.35 4.01 -7.55
C GLU A 109 -6.75 2.92 -6.63
N TYR A 110 -7.42 2.67 -5.52
CA TYR A 110 -6.98 1.79 -4.45
C TYR A 110 -8.05 0.74 -4.16
N ASN A 111 -7.70 -0.53 -4.26
CA ASN A 111 -8.61 -1.66 -4.07
C ASN A 111 -8.09 -2.72 -3.09
N LEU A 112 -7.02 -2.43 -2.35
CA LEU A 112 -6.38 -3.42 -1.48
C LEU A 112 -7.30 -3.78 -0.30
N LEU A 113 -7.41 -5.10 -0.04
CA LEU A 113 -8.10 -5.70 1.11
C LEU A 113 -9.62 -5.54 1.19
N PHE A 114 -10.28 -4.69 0.38
CA PHE A 114 -11.72 -4.43 0.51
C PHE A 114 -12.63 -5.66 0.33
N GLU A 115 -12.18 -6.69 -0.40
CA GLU A 115 -12.94 -7.94 -0.51
C GLU A 115 -12.90 -8.78 0.78
N GLN A 116 -11.80 -8.72 1.52
CA GLN A 116 -11.61 -9.55 2.73
C GLN A 116 -11.91 -8.78 4.01
N ASP A 117 -11.71 -7.47 3.99
CA ASP A 117 -12.06 -6.53 5.05
C ASP A 117 -12.67 -5.26 4.45
N ALA A 118 -14.00 -5.19 4.47
CA ALA A 118 -14.74 -4.01 4.01
C ALA A 118 -14.49 -2.77 4.88
N LEU A 119 -13.97 -2.93 6.10
CA LEU A 119 -13.61 -1.82 6.98
C LEU A 119 -12.16 -1.37 6.79
N HIS A 120 -11.39 -2.02 5.91
CA HIS A 120 -10.02 -1.60 5.61
C HIS A 120 -9.95 -0.13 5.20
N ARG A 121 -8.87 0.54 5.60
CA ARG A 121 -8.61 1.94 5.25
C ARG A 121 -7.19 2.12 4.71
N GLY A 122 -7.07 2.82 3.58
CA GLY A 122 -5.79 3.33 3.08
C GLY A 122 -5.56 4.76 3.58
N LEU A 123 -4.66 4.95 4.53
CA LEU A 123 -4.30 6.26 5.07
C LEU A 123 -3.20 6.88 4.22
N VAL A 124 -3.52 7.93 3.48
CA VAL A 124 -2.59 8.55 2.52
C VAL A 124 -2.08 9.87 3.07
N SER A 125 -0.76 10.00 3.11
CA SER A 125 -0.05 11.27 3.30
C SER A 125 0.50 11.72 1.96
N LEU A 126 -0.12 12.75 1.39
CA LEU A 126 0.33 13.41 0.17
C LEU A 126 1.09 14.68 0.54
N ASP A 127 2.36 14.74 0.21
CA ASP A 127 3.15 15.97 0.27
C ASP A 127 3.10 16.65 -1.10
N HIS A 128 2.61 17.89 -1.17
CA HIS A 128 2.58 18.70 -2.38
C HIS A 128 3.23 20.05 -2.07
N ASP A 129 4.37 20.32 -2.69
CA ASP A 129 5.20 21.51 -2.48
C ASP A 129 5.43 21.88 -1.00
N GLY A 130 5.67 20.86 -0.16
CA GLY A 130 5.92 21.01 1.27
C GLY A 130 4.65 21.12 2.11
N GLN A 131 3.47 21.10 1.49
CA GLN A 131 2.18 21.02 2.18
C GLN A 131 1.71 19.57 2.26
N LYS A 132 1.58 19.06 3.49
CA LYS A 132 1.06 17.71 3.73
C LYS A 132 -0.46 17.72 3.83
N ARG A 133 -1.10 16.95 2.96
CA ARG A 133 -2.53 16.63 2.98
C ARG A 133 -2.71 15.17 3.40
N LEU A 134 -3.55 14.96 4.40
CA LEU A 134 -3.98 13.62 4.82
C LEU A 134 -5.34 13.31 4.21
N THR A 135 -5.49 12.11 3.67
CA THR A 135 -6.75 11.61 3.12
C THR A 135 -6.89 10.12 3.40
N VAL A 136 -8.13 9.63 3.31
CA VAL A 136 -8.48 8.25 3.60
C VAL A 136 -9.15 7.63 2.39
N LEU A 137 -8.64 6.48 1.97
CA LEU A 137 -9.23 5.60 0.98
C LEU A 137 -9.99 4.49 1.70
N GLY A 138 -11.17 4.15 1.18
CA GLY A 138 -12.07 3.16 1.76
C GLY A 138 -13.05 2.64 0.71
N PRO A 139 -13.93 1.69 1.06
CA PRO A 139 -14.88 1.11 0.11
C PRO A 139 -15.79 2.15 -0.54
N ASP A 140 -16.14 3.22 0.20
CA ASP A 140 -17.00 4.32 -0.25
C ASP A 140 -16.25 5.38 -1.09
N SER A 141 -14.92 5.41 -1.02
CA SER A 141 -14.06 6.34 -1.76
C SER A 141 -12.72 5.69 -2.06
N ARG A 142 -12.65 5.03 -3.22
CA ARG A 142 -11.49 4.24 -3.67
C ARG A 142 -10.51 5.03 -4.54
N THR A 143 -10.91 6.22 -4.95
CA THR A 143 -10.13 7.08 -5.84
C THR A 143 -9.64 8.32 -5.12
N LEU A 144 -8.40 8.71 -5.39
CA LEU A 144 -7.80 9.94 -4.90
C LEU A 144 -7.28 10.77 -6.07
N ASP A 145 -7.69 12.03 -6.10
CA ASP A 145 -7.07 13.05 -6.94
C ASP A 145 -5.72 13.47 -6.34
N LEU A 146 -4.67 13.31 -7.15
CA LEU A 146 -3.28 13.65 -6.82
C LEU A 146 -2.89 15.04 -7.32
N THR A 147 -3.75 15.70 -8.09
CA THR A 147 -3.61 17.10 -8.44
C THR A 147 -3.96 17.96 -7.22
N GLY A 148 -3.15 18.99 -6.98
CA GLY A 148 -3.29 19.92 -5.84
C GLY A 148 -4.47 20.87 -6.01
#